data_AF-D4F5T9-F1
#
_entry.id   AF-D4F5T9-F1
#
_cell.length_a   1.000
_cell.length_b   1.000
_cell.length_c   1.000
_cell.angle_alpha   90.00
_cell.angle_beta   90.00
_cell.angle_gamma   90.00
#
_symmetry.space_group_name_H-M   'P 1'
#
loop_
_entity.id
_entity.type
_entity.pdbx_description
1 polymer ?
#
loop_
_entity_poly.entity_id
_entity_poly.type
_entity_poly.pdbx_seq_one_letter_code
_entity_poly.pdbx_strand_id
1 'polypeptide(L)'
;EAVLAHEISHVANGDMVTMTLVQGVVNTFVIFISRLIAQVAAGFLSGNRDEGEGESSGNPMIYFAVSMVLELVFGILASIITMWFSRYREFRADAGSANLVGREKMIAALQRLKTSYEPQEAGSMMAFCINGRGSRSFGELFLSHPPLDKRIEALRSGQYLK
;
A
#
# COMPACT_ATOMS: atom_id res chain seq x y z
N GLU A 1 24.94 -4.83 12.48
CA GLU A 1 25.48 -4.13 11.28
C GLU A 1 24.51 -4.14 10.11
N ALA A 2 24.12 -5.30 9.56
CA ALA A 2 23.27 -5.36 8.35
C ALA A 2 21.88 -4.70 8.51
N VAL A 3 21.21 -4.83 9.67
CA VAL A 3 19.94 -4.13 9.93
C VAL A 3 20.14 -2.60 10.03
N LEU A 4 21.23 -2.16 10.66
CA LEU A 4 21.55 -0.72 10.71
C LEU A 4 21.84 -0.16 9.30
N ALA A 5 22.54 -0.91 8.46
CA ALA A 5 22.76 -0.53 7.07
C ALA A 5 21.48 -0.52 6.23
N HIS A 6 20.48 -1.34 6.59
CA HIS A 6 19.15 -1.30 5.99
C HIS A 6 18.41 0.00 6.36
N GLU A 7 18.40 0.39 7.64
CA GLU A 7 17.82 1.67 8.07
C GLU A 7 18.54 2.88 7.47
N ILE A 8 19.87 2.84 7.39
CA ILE A 8 20.65 3.88 6.70
C ILE A 8 20.28 3.95 5.22
N SER A 9 20.06 2.80 4.58
CA SER A 9 19.62 2.74 3.17
C SER A 9 18.22 3.34 3.00
N HIS A 10 17.31 3.15 3.96
CA HIS A 10 16.00 3.82 3.96
C HIS A 10 16.14 5.35 4.01
N VAL A 11 16.99 5.86 4.90
CA VAL A 11 17.23 7.31 5.02
C VAL A 11 17.91 7.85 3.76
N ALA A 12 18.93 7.16 3.25
CA ALA A 12 19.66 7.56 2.05
C ALA A 12 18.78 7.57 0.79
N ASN A 13 17.81 6.66 0.69
CA ASN A 13 16.82 6.64 -0.40
C ASN A 13 15.69 7.67 -0.22
N GLY A 14 15.57 8.34 0.94
CA GLY A 14 14.50 9.30 1.21
C GLY A 14 13.12 8.65 1.35
N ASP A 15 13.09 7.40 1.78
CA ASP A 15 11.93 6.52 1.76
C ASP A 15 10.70 7.05 2.53
N MET A 16 10.95 7.70 3.68
CA MET A 16 9.88 8.31 4.48
C MET A 16 9.23 9.49 3.75
N VAL A 17 10.02 10.30 3.05
CA VAL A 17 9.53 11.46 2.30
C VAL A 17 8.77 10.98 1.06
N THR A 18 9.35 10.05 0.29
CA THR A 18 8.71 9.51 -0.91
C THR A 18 7.38 8.83 -0.61
N MET A 19 7.29 8.04 0.47
CA MET A 19 6.03 7.39 0.87
C MET A 19 4.95 8.43 1.23
N THR A 20 5.32 9.48 1.96
CA THR A 20 4.40 10.57 2.31
C THR A 20 3.92 11.31 1.06
N LEU A 21 4.82 11.61 0.12
CA LEU A 21 4.49 12.26 -1.15
C LEU A 21 3.57 11.37 -2.00
N VAL A 22 3.89 10.08 -2.14
CA VAL A 22 3.06 9.12 -2.88
C VAL A 22 1.67 9.05 -2.27
N GLN A 23 1.54 8.96 -0.95
CA GLN A 23 0.25 8.90 -0.29
C GLN A 23 -0.56 10.18 -0.47
N GLY A 24 0.08 11.35 -0.37
CA GLY A 24 -0.56 12.64 -0.63
C GLY A 24 -1.08 12.75 -2.07
N VAL A 25 -0.20 12.48 -3.05
CA VAL A 25 -0.52 12.55 -4.48
C VAL A 25 -1.65 11.59 -4.83
N VAL A 26 -1.54 10.32 -4.42
CA VAL A 26 -2.55 9.30 -4.69
C VAL A 26 -3.90 9.69 -4.09
N ASN A 27 -3.94 10.16 -2.84
CA ASN A 27 -5.18 10.60 -2.21
C ASN A 27 -5.81 11.80 -2.95
N THR A 28 -5.01 12.78 -3.34
CA THR A 28 -5.49 13.91 -4.15
C THR A 28 -6.12 13.45 -5.46
N PHE A 29 -5.50 12.50 -6.17
CA PHE A 29 -6.07 11.95 -7.40
C PHE A 29 -7.37 11.18 -7.18
N VAL A 30 -7.44 10.36 -6.12
CA VAL A 30 -8.67 9.65 -5.72
C VAL A 30 -9.81 10.64 -5.54
N ILE A 31 -9.62 11.67 -4.72
CA ILE A 31 -10.65 12.66 -4.42
C ILE A 31 -10.98 13.49 -5.67
N PHE A 32 -9.96 13.98 -6.38
CA PHE A 32 -10.15 14.84 -7.55
C PHE A 32 -10.93 14.14 -8.67
N ILE A 33 -10.53 12.93 -9.05
CA ILE A 33 -11.18 12.17 -10.12
C ILE A 33 -12.59 11.74 -9.69
N SER A 34 -12.78 11.30 -8.45
CA SER A 34 -14.10 10.97 -7.92
C SER A 34 -15.07 12.13 -8.00
N ARG A 35 -14.61 13.33 -7.59
CA ARG A 35 -15.43 14.55 -7.61
C ARG A 35 -15.74 15.00 -9.03
N LEU A 36 -14.78 14.93 -9.94
CA LEU A 36 -14.99 15.30 -11.35
C LEU A 36 -16.05 14.42 -12.00
N ILE A 37 -15.94 13.09 -11.83
CA ILE A 37 -16.92 12.14 -12.39
C ILE A 37 -18.28 12.31 -11.70
N ALA A 38 -18.32 12.52 -10.38
CA ALA A 38 -19.56 12.74 -9.65
C ALA A 38 -20.29 14.01 -10.12
N GLN A 39 -19.56 15.09 -10.42
CA GLN A 39 -20.13 16.33 -10.98
C GLN A 39 -20.76 16.08 -12.36
N VAL A 40 -20.04 15.37 -13.25
CA VAL A 40 -20.56 15.02 -14.58
C VAL A 40 -21.79 14.11 -14.49
N ALA A 41 -21.74 13.09 -13.62
CA ALA A 41 -22.84 12.16 -13.41
C ALA A 41 -24.09 12.85 -12.84
N ALA A 42 -23.91 13.73 -11.85
CA ALA A 42 -25.00 14.52 -11.28
C ALA A 42 -25.61 15.49 -12.30
N GLY A 43 -24.78 16.09 -13.18
CA GLY A 43 -25.26 16.97 -14.25
C GLY A 43 -26.04 16.24 -15.34
N PHE A 44 -25.57 15.08 -15.79
CA PHE A 44 -26.22 14.31 -16.86
C PHE A 44 -27.55 13.69 -16.42
N LEU A 45 -27.61 13.16 -15.19
CA LEU A 45 -28.79 12.48 -14.65
C LEU A 45 -29.86 13.47 -14.14
N SER A 46 -29.52 14.75 -14.02
CA SER A 46 -30.42 15.84 -13.61
C SER A 46 -31.21 16.47 -14.77
N GLY A 47 -30.98 16.05 -16.02
CA GLY A 47 -31.53 16.67 -17.24
C GLY A 47 -33.05 16.59 -17.46
N ASN A 48 -33.87 16.34 -16.43
CA ASN A 48 -35.34 16.29 -16.57
C ASN A 48 -36.12 16.65 -15.29
N ARG A 49 -35.59 17.52 -14.42
CA ARG A 49 -36.36 18.08 -13.30
C ARG A 49 -36.39 19.60 -13.39
N ASP A 50 -37.43 20.05 -14.08
CA ASP A 50 -37.90 21.43 -14.01
C ASP A 50 -38.34 21.76 -12.57
N GLU A 51 -38.16 23.03 -12.22
CA GLU A 51 -38.83 23.79 -11.16
C GLU A 51 -38.55 23.44 -9.68
N GLY A 52 -37.76 24.31 -9.03
CA GLY A 52 -37.81 24.52 -7.58
C GLY A 52 -36.48 24.88 -6.94
N GLU A 53 -36.13 26.17 -7.00
CA GLU A 53 -35.25 26.90 -6.06
C GLU A 53 -33.92 26.25 -5.61
N GLY A 54 -32.81 26.82 -6.11
CA GLY A 54 -31.55 26.87 -5.37
C GLY A 54 -30.38 26.10 -5.99
N GLU A 55 -29.51 26.85 -6.66
CA GLU A 55 -28.13 26.52 -7.05
C GLU A 55 -27.93 25.54 -8.22
N SER A 56 -27.15 26.01 -9.19
CA SER A 56 -26.75 25.36 -10.45
C SER A 56 -25.78 24.17 -10.25
N SER A 57 -26.10 23.26 -9.34
CA SER A 57 -25.36 22.05 -9.06
C SER A 57 -26.34 20.89 -9.21
N GLY A 58 -26.07 19.95 -10.12
CA GLY A 58 -26.92 18.77 -10.32
C GLY A 58 -27.26 18.05 -9.01
N ASN A 59 -28.28 17.18 -9.05
CA ASN A 59 -28.88 16.57 -7.86
C ASN A 59 -27.84 16.18 -6.77
N PRO A 60 -27.83 16.87 -5.61
CA PRO A 60 -26.79 16.70 -4.59
C PRO A 60 -26.75 15.27 -4.01
N MET A 61 -27.88 14.56 -4.04
CA MET A 61 -27.94 13.16 -3.62
C MET A 61 -27.24 12.23 -4.60
N ILE A 62 -27.34 12.50 -5.91
CA ILE A 62 -26.62 11.72 -6.94
C ILE A 62 -25.13 12.02 -6.86
N TYR A 63 -24.74 13.29 -6.72
CA TYR A 63 -23.35 13.67 -6.53
C TYR A 63 -22.72 12.92 -5.34
N PHE A 64 -23.37 12.97 -4.17
CA PHE A 64 -22.86 12.33 -2.96
C PHE A 64 -22.77 10.82 -3.08
N ALA A 65 -23.79 10.17 -3.66
CA ALA A 65 -23.79 8.73 -3.87
C ALA A 65 -22.68 8.29 -4.82
N VAL A 66 -22.51 8.98 -5.95
CA VAL A 66 -21.47 8.67 -6.94
C VAL A 66 -20.08 8.96 -6.39
N SER A 67 -19.87 10.09 -5.73
CA SER A 67 -18.57 10.43 -5.15
C SER A 67 -18.16 9.42 -4.08
N MET A 68 -19.08 9.00 -3.21
CA MET A 68 -18.80 8.00 -2.17
C MET A 68 -18.37 6.65 -2.77
N VAL A 69 -19.09 6.17 -3.79
CA VAL A 69 -18.75 4.89 -4.45
C VAL A 69 -17.40 5.00 -5.17
N LEU A 70 -17.15 6.10 -5.88
CA LEU A 70 -15.89 6.30 -6.59
C LEU A 70 -14.69 6.47 -5.65
N GLU A 71 -14.85 7.22 -4.56
CA GLU A 71 -13.80 7.37 -3.55
C GLU A 71 -13.46 6.02 -2.90
N LEU A 72 -14.45 5.17 -2.66
CA LEU A 72 -14.23 3.81 -2.17
C LEU A 72 -13.44 2.96 -3.19
N VAL A 73 -13.89 2.94 -4.45
CA VAL A 73 -13.27 2.12 -5.50
C VAL A 73 -11.84 2.61 -5.79
N PHE A 74 -11.65 3.89 -6.03
CA PHE A 74 -10.33 4.46 -6.27
C PHE A 74 -9.46 4.41 -5.02
N GLY A 75 -10.03 4.52 -3.82
CA GLY A 75 -9.31 4.33 -2.55
C GLY A 75 -8.74 2.92 -2.40
N ILE A 76 -9.50 1.88 -2.79
CA ILE A 76 -8.99 0.51 -2.82
C ILE A 76 -7.86 0.37 -3.84
N LEU A 77 -8.02 0.90 -5.05
CA LEU A 77 -6.97 0.86 -6.09
C LEU A 77 -5.71 1.61 -5.64
N ALA A 78 -5.87 2.79 -5.05
CA ALA A 78 -4.82 3.56 -4.42
C ALA A 78 -4.07 2.77 -3.35
N SER A 79 -4.79 2.05 -2.49
CA SER A 79 -4.18 1.22 -1.44
C SER A 79 -3.29 0.11 -2.02
N ILE A 80 -3.67 -0.47 -3.16
CA ILE A 80 -2.86 -1.51 -3.82
C ILE A 80 -1.54 -0.92 -4.32
N ILE A 81 -1.59 0.28 -4.91
CA ILE A 81 -0.40 0.99 -5.40
C ILE A 81 0.53 1.35 -4.24
N THR A 82 0.01 1.89 -3.15
CA THR A 82 0.82 2.27 -1.98
C THR A 82 1.43 1.04 -1.29
N MET A 83 0.68 -0.06 -1.18
CA MET A 83 1.20 -1.33 -0.64
C MET A 83 2.28 -1.92 -1.55
N TRP A 84 2.13 -1.84 -2.87
CA TRP A 84 3.17 -2.28 -3.81
C TRP A 84 4.43 -1.43 -3.68
N PHE A 85 4.30 -0.11 -3.60
CA PHE A 85 5.43 0.80 -3.43
C PHE A 85 6.15 0.57 -2.09
N SER A 86 5.40 0.32 -1.01
CA SER A 86 5.96 -0.07 0.29
C SER A 86 6.86 -1.31 0.19
N ARG A 87 6.43 -2.34 -0.55
CA ARG A 87 7.24 -3.55 -0.75
C ARG A 87 8.49 -3.29 -1.58
N TYR A 88 8.38 -2.53 -2.67
CA TYR A 88 9.51 -2.16 -3.53
C TYR A 88 10.63 -1.47 -2.74
N ARG A 89 10.25 -0.59 -1.83
CA ARG A 89 11.14 0.17 -0.94
C ARG A 89 11.98 -0.73 -0.02
N GLU A 90 11.37 -1.76 0.54
CA GLU A 90 12.05 -2.74 1.40
C GLU A 90 13.12 -3.53 0.63
N PHE A 91 12.81 -3.98 -0.60
CA PHE A 91 13.80 -4.68 -1.46
C PHE A 91 14.97 -3.78 -1.85
N ARG A 92 14.70 -2.49 -2.10
CA ARG A 92 15.77 -1.51 -2.37
C ARG A 92 16.66 -1.27 -1.17
N ALA A 93 16.10 -1.22 0.03
CA ALA A 93 16.89 -1.05 1.24
C ALA A 93 17.69 -2.32 1.59
N ASP A 94 17.17 -3.51 1.30
CA ASP A 94 17.92 -4.76 1.37
C ASP A 94 19.13 -4.78 0.43
N ALA A 95 18.92 -4.34 -0.81
CA ALA A 95 20.00 -4.20 -1.79
C ALA A 95 21.04 -3.17 -1.34
N GLY A 96 20.60 -2.02 -0.81
CA GLY A 96 21.48 -1.01 -0.23
C GLY A 96 22.33 -1.55 0.92
N SER A 97 21.71 -2.28 1.86
CA SER A 97 22.42 -2.94 2.96
C SER A 97 23.41 -4.00 2.47
N ALA A 98 23.00 -4.81 1.48
CA ALA A 98 23.87 -5.82 0.87
C ALA A 98 25.09 -5.21 0.18
N ASN A 99 24.94 -4.03 -0.44
CA ASN A 99 26.06 -3.28 -1.03
C ASN A 99 26.99 -2.67 0.01
N LEU A 100 26.45 -2.21 1.16
CA LEU A 100 27.24 -1.55 2.21
C LEU A 100 28.00 -2.54 3.12
N VAL A 101 27.34 -3.62 3.53
CA VAL A 101 27.84 -4.53 4.58
C VAL A 101 28.08 -5.94 4.05
N GLY A 102 27.56 -6.27 2.86
CA GLY A 102 27.71 -7.57 2.22
C GLY A 102 26.41 -8.40 2.26
N ARG A 103 26.11 -9.01 1.13
CA ARG A 103 24.93 -9.85 0.87
C ARG A 103 24.75 -10.97 1.90
N GLU A 104 25.82 -11.69 2.24
CA GLU A 104 25.77 -12.81 3.19
C GLU A 104 25.40 -12.35 4.61
N LYS A 105 25.89 -11.18 5.05
CA LYS A 105 25.55 -10.61 6.35
C LYS A 105 24.06 -10.20 6.42
N MET A 106 23.51 -9.70 5.31
CA MET A 106 22.09 -9.34 5.24
C MET A 106 21.19 -10.58 5.23
N ILE A 107 21.55 -11.62 4.47
CA ILE A 107 20.84 -12.91 4.48
C ILE A 107 20.84 -13.51 5.90
N ALA A 108 21.99 -13.53 6.58
CA ALA A 108 22.10 -14.05 7.94
C ALA A 108 21.25 -13.24 8.94
N ALA A 109 21.16 -11.92 8.78
CA ALA A 109 20.31 -11.07 9.60
C ALA A 109 18.81 -11.37 9.39
N LEU A 110 18.35 -11.52 8.14
CA LEU A 110 16.98 -11.88 7.82
C LEU A 110 16.61 -13.29 8.31
N GLN A 111 17.54 -14.25 8.22
CA GLN A 111 17.35 -15.60 8.75
C GLN A 111 17.21 -15.58 10.28
N ARG A 112 18.05 -14.79 10.97
CA ARG A 112 17.97 -14.63 12.43
C ARG A 112 16.65 -13.98 12.84
N LEU A 113 16.18 -12.96 12.11
CA LEU A 113 14.86 -12.36 12.31
C LEU A 113 13.73 -13.37 12.11
N LYS A 114 13.81 -14.21 11.08
CA LYS A 114 12.81 -15.26 10.84
C LYS A 114 12.71 -16.24 12.02
N THR A 115 13.84 -16.69 12.55
CA THR A 115 13.88 -17.58 13.73
C THR A 115 13.38 -16.89 15.00
N SER A 116 13.65 -15.59 15.17
CA SER A 116 13.13 -14.82 16.31
C SER A 116 11.64 -14.49 16.21
N TYR A 117 11.05 -14.59 15.01
CA TYR A 117 9.63 -14.31 14.76
C TYR A 117 8.77 -15.57 14.65
N GLU A 118 9.33 -16.77 14.83
CA GLU A 118 8.51 -17.96 15.06
C GLU A 118 7.74 -17.76 16.37
N PRO A 119 6.40 -17.67 16.34
CA PRO A 119 5.63 -17.36 17.54
C PRO A 119 5.71 -18.56 18.48
N GLN A 120 6.52 -18.44 19.53
CA GLN A 120 6.24 -19.13 20.79
C GLN A 120 4.97 -18.48 21.34
N GLU A 121 3.84 -19.12 21.06
CA GLU A 121 2.47 -18.81 21.49
C GLU A 121 1.56 -18.14 20.43
N ALA A 122 0.89 -19.02 19.68
CA ALA A 122 -0.36 -18.71 19.00
C ALA A 122 -1.46 -18.46 20.06
N GLY A 123 -1.75 -17.20 20.39
CA GLY A 123 -2.76 -16.90 21.41
C GLY A 123 -3.65 -15.69 21.14
N SER A 124 -3.09 -14.52 20.81
CA SER A 124 -3.85 -13.26 20.98
C SER A 124 -4.10 -12.45 19.71
N MET A 125 -3.50 -12.80 18.57
CA MET A 125 -3.64 -12.03 17.32
C MET A 125 -4.62 -12.65 16.30
N MET A 126 -5.37 -13.68 16.71
CA MET A 126 -6.40 -14.32 15.87
C MET A 126 -7.80 -13.68 16.02
N ALA A 127 -7.98 -12.73 16.95
CA ALA A 127 -9.29 -12.12 17.20
C ALA A 127 -9.73 -11.12 16.10
N PHE A 128 -8.82 -10.61 15.28
CA PHE A 128 -9.15 -9.72 14.15
C PHE A 128 -9.20 -10.41 12.78
N CYS A 129 -8.88 -11.71 12.72
CA CYS A 129 -8.87 -12.50 11.49
C CYS A 129 -9.60 -13.84 11.71
N ILE A 130 -10.84 -13.79 12.21
CA ILE A 130 -11.68 -14.98 12.26
C ILE A 130 -12.04 -15.39 10.83
N ASN A 131 -11.61 -16.59 10.48
CA ASN A 131 -11.99 -17.43 9.34
C ASN A 131 -11.39 -17.13 7.97
N GLY A 132 -10.25 -17.76 7.72
CA GLY A 132 -9.75 -17.96 6.36
C GLY A 132 -8.55 -18.88 6.29
N ARG A 133 -8.70 -20.16 6.67
CA ARG A 133 -7.71 -21.25 6.51
C ARG A 133 -7.38 -21.57 5.02
N GLY A 134 -7.64 -20.65 4.10
CA GLY A 134 -7.32 -20.66 2.66
C GLY A 134 -6.71 -19.35 2.12
N SER A 135 -6.44 -18.35 2.96
CA SER A 135 -6.02 -16.99 2.54
C SER A 135 -4.49 -16.79 2.48
N ARG A 136 -3.71 -17.79 2.06
CA ARG A 136 -2.26 -17.55 1.84
C ARG A 136 -2.04 -16.54 0.70
N SER A 137 -2.91 -16.51 -0.31
CA SER A 137 -2.75 -15.67 -1.49
C SER A 137 -3.30 -14.25 -1.36
N PHE A 138 -4.40 -14.05 -0.63
CA PHE A 138 -4.97 -12.70 -0.44
C PHE A 138 -4.27 -11.94 0.69
N GLY A 139 -3.85 -12.63 1.75
CA GLY A 139 -3.08 -12.03 2.83
C GLY A 139 -1.76 -11.43 2.34
N GLU A 140 -1.07 -12.09 1.41
CA GLU A 140 0.18 -11.60 0.82
C GLU A 140 0.05 -10.24 0.11
N LEU A 141 -1.12 -9.93 -0.46
CA LEU A 141 -1.36 -8.64 -1.13
C LEU A 141 -1.52 -7.49 -0.13
N PHE A 142 -2.01 -7.78 1.07
CA PHE A 142 -2.23 -6.81 2.17
C PHE A 142 -1.08 -6.76 3.18
N LEU A 143 -0.01 -7.54 3.00
CA LEU A 143 1.18 -7.40 3.84
C LEU A 143 1.95 -6.12 3.47
N SER A 144 2.10 -5.22 4.44
CA SER A 144 2.87 -3.97 4.33
C SER A 144 4.37 -4.20 4.10
N HIS A 145 4.87 -5.38 4.48
CA HIS A 145 6.24 -5.84 4.25
C HIS A 145 6.23 -7.16 3.48
N PRO A 146 7.15 -7.34 2.50
CA PRO A 146 7.28 -8.61 1.82
C PRO A 146 7.73 -9.71 2.79
N PRO A 147 7.25 -10.96 2.62
CA PRO A 147 7.66 -12.06 3.50
C PRO A 147 9.17 -12.25 3.44
N LEU A 148 9.76 -12.56 4.60
CA LEU A 148 11.23 -12.67 4.77
C LEU A 148 11.84 -13.66 3.77
N ASP A 149 11.13 -14.74 3.43
CA ASP A 149 11.58 -15.72 2.44
C ASP A 149 11.77 -15.11 1.04
N LYS A 150 10.88 -14.21 0.61
CA LYS A 150 11.02 -13.51 -0.68
C LYS A 150 12.21 -12.53 -0.66
N ARG A 151 12.46 -11.87 0.47
CA ARG A 151 13.62 -10.98 0.65
C ARG A 151 14.94 -11.75 0.62
N ILE A 152 15.01 -12.89 1.31
CA ILE A 152 16.18 -13.77 1.31
C ILE A 152 16.43 -14.33 -0.10
N GLU A 153 15.38 -14.77 -0.80
CA GLU A 153 15.51 -15.31 -2.15
C GLU A 153 15.94 -14.23 -3.16
N ALA A 154 15.40 -13.01 -3.07
CA ALA A 154 15.87 -11.88 -3.87
C ALA A 154 17.36 -11.60 -3.64
N LEU A 155 17.81 -11.68 -2.39
CA LEU A 155 19.23 -11.53 -2.04
C LEU A 155 20.10 -12.69 -2.54
N ARG A 156 19.58 -13.92 -2.58
CA ARG A 156 20.32 -15.09 -3.08
C ARG A 156 20.46 -15.08 -4.60
N SER A 157 19.37 -14.77 -5.29
CA SER A 157 19.29 -14.74 -6.76
C SER A 157 19.93 -13.49 -7.38
N GLY A 158 20.22 -12.47 -6.57
CA GLY A 158 20.71 -11.17 -7.06
C GLY A 158 19.62 -10.35 -7.77
N GLN A 159 18.35 -10.76 -7.69
CA GLN A 159 17.23 -10.15 -8.38
C GLN A 159 16.45 -9.25 -7.42
N TYR A 160 17.10 -8.19 -6.92
CA TYR A 160 16.49 -7.26 -5.95
C TYR A 160 15.49 -6.27 -6.58
N LEU A 161 15.26 -6.34 -7.90
CA LEU A 161 14.52 -5.34 -8.71
C LEU A 161 13.60 -5.96 -9.79
N LYS A 162 12.92 -7.09 -9.53
CA LYS A 162 11.86 -7.58 -10.42
C LYS A 162 10.47 -7.16 -9.96
#